data_AF-A0A832L5P5-F1
#
_entry.id   AF-A0A832L5P5-F1
#
_cell.length_a   1.000
_cell.length_b   1.000
_cell.length_c   1.000
_cell.angle_alpha   90.00
_cell.angle_beta   90.00
_cell.angle_gamma   90.00
#
_symmetry.space_group_name_H-M   'P 1'
#
loop_
_entity.id
_entity.type
_entity.pdbx_description
1 polymer ?
#
loop_
_entity_poly.entity_id
_entity_poly.type
_entity_poly.pdbx_seq_one_letter_code
_entity_poly.pdbx_strand_id
1 'polypeptide(L)'
;MSHNDKRELGKPSNNSLLLEDLCQMIEATRSAVASTINAGLTTLYWNIGKRIREEVLRGERAEYGQEIVASLGRELAADYGNGFSVKNLHRMIQFAEVFPDEEIVAALRRQLSWMHNLLIMSRCKQPEERVFYLHMCLRERWTKREAKGAYNAS
;
A
#
# COMPACT_ATOMS: atom_id res chain seq x y z
N MET A 1 25.91 -55.40 -11.40
CA MET A 1 25.75 -54.62 -10.15
C MET A 1 26.10 -53.17 -10.44
N SER A 2 25.09 -52.30 -10.51
CA SER A 2 25.23 -50.88 -10.81
C SER A 2 25.69 -50.14 -9.55
N HIS A 3 26.90 -49.57 -9.56
CA HIS A 3 27.37 -48.71 -8.48
C HIS A 3 26.97 -47.26 -8.77
N ASN A 4 25.87 -46.91 -8.11
CA ASN A 4 25.40 -45.59 -7.67
C ASN A 4 26.42 -44.44 -7.80
N ASP A 5 26.30 -43.68 -8.89
CA ASP A 5 26.92 -42.36 -9.08
C ASP A 5 26.14 -41.31 -8.26
N LYS A 6 26.45 -41.22 -6.97
CA LYS A 6 26.00 -40.11 -6.12
C LYS A 6 26.81 -38.88 -6.50
N ARG A 7 26.25 -38.05 -7.39
CA ARG A 7 26.72 -36.68 -7.62
C ARG A 7 26.70 -35.92 -6.29
N GLU A 8 27.87 -35.72 -5.70
CA GLU A 8 28.05 -34.77 -4.63
C GLU A 8 27.78 -33.37 -5.19
N LEU A 9 26.65 -32.78 -4.77
CA LEU A 9 26.35 -31.37 -5.01
C LEU A 9 27.42 -30.54 -4.29
N GLY A 10 28.36 -30.01 -5.09
CA GLY A 10 29.51 -29.26 -4.60
C GLY A 10 29.10 -28.12 -3.67
N LYS A 11 29.79 -27.99 -2.53
CA LYS A 11 29.63 -26.88 -1.59
C LYS A 11 29.71 -25.55 -2.34
N PRO A 12 28.81 -24.58 -2.04
CA PRO A 12 28.88 -23.26 -2.66
C PRO A 12 30.26 -22.64 -2.41
N SER A 13 30.84 -22.04 -3.44
CA SER A 13 32.11 -21.34 -3.34
C SER A 13 32.00 -20.19 -2.32
N ASN A 14 33.09 -19.90 -1.61
CA ASN A 14 33.12 -18.85 -0.58
C ASN A 14 32.63 -17.49 -1.12
N ASN A 15 32.90 -17.21 -2.40
CA ASN A 15 32.41 -16.03 -3.10
C ASN A 15 30.89 -16.01 -3.31
N SER A 16 30.26 -17.18 -3.49
CA SER A 16 28.80 -17.29 -3.62
C SER A 16 28.11 -17.01 -2.29
N LEU A 17 28.68 -17.48 -1.17
CA LEU A 17 28.16 -17.23 0.17
C LEU A 17 28.30 -15.74 0.54
N LEU A 18 29.45 -15.13 0.23
CA LEU A 18 29.65 -13.70 0.43
C LEU A 18 28.68 -12.84 -0.41
N LEU A 19 28.48 -13.20 -1.68
CA LEU A 19 27.54 -12.49 -2.54
C LEU A 19 26.11 -12.59 -2.02
N GLU A 20 25.69 -13.78 -1.57
CA GLU A 20 24.35 -13.99 -1.00
C GLU A 20 24.15 -13.14 0.25
N ASP A 21 25.11 -13.12 1.16
CA ASP A 21 25.08 -12.31 2.39
C ASP A 21 24.96 -10.80 2.09
N LEU A 22 25.77 -10.30 1.14
CA LEU A 22 25.69 -8.90 0.68
C LEU A 22 24.33 -8.57 0.06
N CYS A 23 23.79 -9.45 -0.78
CA CYS A 23 22.46 -9.30 -1.35
C CYS A 23 21.38 -9.26 -0.26
N GLN A 24 21.45 -10.15 0.73
CA GLN A 24 20.50 -10.17 1.85
C GLN A 24 20.54 -8.88 2.66
N MET A 25 21.72 -8.34 2.95
CA MET A 25 21.88 -7.04 3.64
C MET A 25 21.27 -5.88 2.84
N ILE A 26 21.49 -5.85 1.52
CA ILE A 26 20.93 -4.83 0.63
C ILE A 26 19.41 -4.90 0.61
N GLU A 27 18.85 -6.09 0.42
CA GLU A 27 17.40 -6.27 0.33
C GLU A 27 16.70 -6.04 1.67
N ALA A 28 17.31 -6.45 2.79
CA ALA A 28 16.82 -6.14 4.12
C ALA A 28 16.73 -4.62 4.35
N THR A 29 17.77 -3.88 3.98
CA THR A 29 17.82 -2.41 4.10
C THR A 29 16.79 -1.74 3.21
N ARG A 30 16.69 -2.15 1.94
CA ARG A 30 15.69 -1.64 0.99
C ARG A 30 14.27 -1.85 1.50
N SER A 31 13.98 -3.04 2.02
CA SER A 31 12.68 -3.39 2.57
C SER A 31 12.33 -2.52 3.78
N ALA A 32 13.27 -2.32 4.71
CA ALA A 32 13.08 -1.46 5.87
C ALA A 32 12.77 -0.01 5.47
N VAL A 33 13.57 0.58 4.57
CA VAL A 33 13.35 1.94 4.06
C VAL A 33 11.99 2.07 3.37
N ALA A 34 11.65 1.11 2.51
CA ALA A 34 10.37 1.10 1.81
C ALA A 34 9.19 1.02 2.79
N SER A 35 9.30 0.22 3.85
CA SER A 35 8.28 0.11 4.89
C SER A 35 8.05 1.44 5.62
N THR A 36 9.13 2.12 6.03
CA THR A 36 9.05 3.43 6.69
C THR A 36 8.39 4.48 5.79
N ILE A 37 8.78 4.56 4.52
CA ILE A 37 8.19 5.49 3.55
C ILE A 37 6.70 5.17 3.34
N ASN A 38 6.36 3.90 3.17
CA ASN A 38 4.97 3.47 2.99
C ASN A 38 4.10 3.83 4.19
N ALA A 39 4.61 3.66 5.42
CA ALA A 39 3.89 4.01 6.63
C ALA A 39 3.62 5.52 6.72
N GLY A 40 4.63 6.34 6.39
CA GLY A 40 4.50 7.79 6.34
C GLY A 40 3.50 8.25 5.28
N LEU A 41 3.59 7.73 4.05
CA LEU A 41 2.66 8.08 2.97
C LEU A 41 1.23 7.67 3.27
N THR A 42 1.00 6.45 3.80
CA THR A 42 -0.35 6.00 4.17
C THR A 42 -0.96 6.92 5.24
N THR A 43 -0.17 7.38 6.21
CA THR A 43 -0.61 8.33 7.24
C THR A 43 -0.94 9.70 6.64
N LEU A 44 -0.04 10.24 5.80
CA LEU A 44 -0.24 11.52 5.12
C LEU A 44 -1.53 11.51 4.29
N TYR A 45 -1.72 10.48 3.49
CA TYR A 45 -2.89 10.34 2.62
C TYR A 45 -4.19 10.21 3.40
N TRP A 46 -4.18 9.47 4.51
CA TRP A 46 -5.35 9.42 5.40
C TRP A 46 -5.68 10.80 6.00
N ASN A 47 -4.68 11.51 6.52
CA ASN A 47 -4.85 12.84 7.10
C ASN A 47 -5.38 13.86 6.09
N ILE A 48 -4.85 13.87 4.86
CA ILE A 48 -5.33 14.72 3.78
C ILE A 48 -6.79 14.41 3.48
N GLY A 49 -7.13 13.12 3.32
CA GLY A 49 -8.51 12.68 3.08
C GLY A 49 -9.47 13.14 4.16
N LYS A 50 -9.09 12.94 5.43
CA LYS A 50 -9.87 13.35 6.60
C LYS A 50 -10.09 14.87 6.61
N ARG A 51 -9.03 15.66 6.42
CA ARG A 51 -9.09 17.12 6.44
C ARG A 51 -9.95 17.69 5.30
N ILE A 52 -9.84 17.14 4.09
CA ILE A 52 -10.67 17.56 2.95
C ILE A 52 -12.13 17.20 3.21
N ARG A 53 -12.41 15.98 3.69
CA ARG A 53 -13.78 15.55 4.00
C ARG A 53 -14.45 16.46 5.04
N GLU A 54 -13.73 16.82 6.10
CA GLU A 54 -14.21 17.76 7.11
C GLU A 54 -14.53 19.14 6.52
N GLU A 55 -13.75 19.62 5.54
CA GLU A 55 -14.03 20.88 4.84
C GLU A 55 -15.27 20.77 3.94
N VAL A 56 -15.36 19.70 3.15
CA VAL A 56 -16.48 19.47 2.23
C VAL A 56 -17.80 19.32 2.99
N LEU A 57 -17.80 18.61 4.13
CA LEU A 57 -18.97 18.42 4.98
C LEU A 57 -19.44 19.72 5.66
N ARG A 58 -18.57 20.73 5.81
CA ARG A 58 -18.98 22.06 6.29
C ARG A 58 -19.71 22.87 5.22
N GLY A 59 -19.53 22.53 3.94
CA GLY A 59 -20.25 23.14 2.83
C GLY A 59 -21.67 22.61 2.72
N GLU A 60 -22.63 23.48 2.41
CA GLU A 60 -24.05 23.12 2.31
C GLU A 60 -24.41 22.38 1.00
N ARG A 61 -23.48 22.29 0.03
CA ARG A 61 -23.76 21.77 -1.31
C ARG A 61 -22.70 20.78 -1.79
N ALA A 62 -23.13 19.67 -2.36
CA ALA A 62 -22.25 18.66 -2.95
C ALA A 62 -21.36 19.21 -4.08
N GLU A 63 -21.87 20.20 -4.82
CA GLU A 63 -21.16 20.86 -5.95
C GLU A 63 -19.94 21.66 -5.47
N TYR A 64 -20.06 22.37 -4.35
CA TYR A 64 -18.95 23.08 -3.70
C TYR A 64 -17.81 22.13 -3.32
N GLY A 65 -18.16 20.93 -2.81
CA GLY A 65 -17.17 19.90 -2.49
C GLY A 65 -16.38 19.42 -3.71
N GLN A 66 -17.03 19.27 -4.86
CA GLN A 66 -16.38 18.86 -6.10
C GLN A 66 -15.41 19.93 -6.61
N GLU A 67 -15.81 21.20 -6.54
CA GLU A 67 -14.96 22.32 -6.95
C GLU A 67 -13.69 22.45 -6.09
N ILE A 68 -13.83 22.32 -4.76
CA ILE A 68 -12.68 22.32 -3.84
C ILE A 68 -11.69 21.22 -4.21
N VAL A 69 -12.16 19.97 -4.35
CA VAL A 69 -11.27 18.84 -4.64
C VAL A 69 -10.61 19.01 -6.02
N ALA A 70 -11.34 19.55 -6.99
CA ALA A 70 -10.80 19.85 -8.30
C ALA A 70 -9.71 20.94 -8.26
N SER A 71 -9.89 22.01 -7.49
CA SER A 71 -8.86 23.07 -7.35
C SER A 71 -7.63 22.56 -6.63
N LEU A 72 -7.82 21.98 -5.43
CA LEU A 72 -6.75 21.43 -4.61
C LEU A 72 -5.93 20.39 -5.37
N GLY A 73 -6.61 19.50 -6.11
CA GLY A 73 -5.93 18.44 -6.85
C GLY A 73 -5.16 18.93 -8.07
N ARG A 74 -5.48 20.11 -8.63
CA ARG A 74 -4.66 20.74 -9.67
C ARG A 74 -3.43 21.41 -9.07
N GLU A 75 -3.63 22.21 -8.03
CA GLU A 75 -2.55 22.95 -7.36
C GLU A 75 -1.53 22.01 -6.72
N LEU A 76 -1.99 21.06 -5.90
CA LEU A 76 -1.09 20.10 -5.26
C LEU A 76 -0.37 19.20 -6.26
N ALA A 77 -1.00 18.88 -7.40
CA ALA A 77 -0.33 18.11 -8.45
C ALA A 77 0.77 18.90 -9.17
N ALA A 78 0.60 20.22 -9.30
CA ALA A 78 1.64 21.09 -9.85
C ALA A 78 2.85 21.18 -8.90
N ASP A 79 2.59 21.33 -7.60
CA ASP A 79 3.64 21.54 -6.59
C ASP A 79 4.34 20.25 -6.16
N TYR A 80 3.58 19.17 -5.99
CA TYR A 80 4.05 17.92 -5.38
C TYR A 80 3.94 16.69 -6.30
N GLY A 81 3.45 16.89 -7.53
CA GLY A 81 3.35 15.85 -8.56
C GLY A 81 2.08 15.00 -8.51
N ASN A 82 1.99 14.06 -9.46
CA ASN A 82 0.78 13.27 -9.73
C ASN A 82 0.23 12.44 -8.55
N GLY A 83 1.04 12.24 -7.49
CA GLY A 83 0.60 11.65 -6.22
C GLY A 83 -0.60 12.38 -5.60
N PHE A 84 -0.74 13.70 -5.87
CA PHE A 84 -1.78 14.56 -5.32
C PHE A 84 -2.79 15.06 -6.36
N SER A 85 -2.90 14.37 -7.49
CA SER A 85 -3.94 14.66 -8.49
C SER A 85 -5.35 14.59 -7.91
N VAL A 86 -6.31 15.26 -8.55
CA VAL A 86 -7.75 15.23 -8.20
C VAL A 86 -8.24 13.80 -7.93
N LYS A 87 -7.89 12.86 -8.82
CA LYS A 87 -8.24 11.43 -8.67
C LYS A 87 -7.66 10.81 -7.39
N ASN A 88 -6.44 11.15 -7.02
CA ASN A 88 -5.83 10.65 -5.79
C ASN A 88 -6.41 11.32 -4.55
N LEU A 89 -6.79 12.60 -4.60
CA LEU A 89 -7.51 13.23 -3.49
C LEU A 89 -8.85 12.55 -3.22
N HIS A 90 -9.63 12.21 -4.24
CA HIS A 90 -10.86 11.43 -4.04
C HIS A 90 -10.59 10.08 -3.36
N ARG A 91 -9.50 9.40 -3.73
CA ARG A 91 -9.09 8.14 -3.07
C ARG A 91 -8.66 8.36 -1.61
N MET A 92 -8.01 9.48 -1.31
CA MET A 92 -7.63 9.84 0.05
C MET A 92 -8.88 10.10 0.90
N ILE A 93 -9.86 10.84 0.38
CA ILE A 93 -11.15 11.07 1.03
C ILE A 93 -11.86 9.74 1.29
N GLN A 94 -11.97 8.88 0.26
CA GLN A 94 -12.55 7.55 0.40
C GLN A 94 -11.82 6.70 1.45
N PHE A 95 -10.48 6.79 1.52
CA PHE A 95 -9.71 6.08 2.53
C PHE A 95 -10.06 6.52 3.95
N ALA A 96 -10.22 7.83 4.18
CA ALA A 96 -10.65 8.36 5.46
C ALA A 96 -12.11 8.03 5.81
N GLU A 97 -12.97 7.86 4.81
CA GLU A 97 -14.36 7.42 5.00
C GLU A 97 -14.47 5.95 5.37
N VAL A 98 -13.70 5.09 4.70
CA VAL A 98 -13.71 3.63 4.93
C VAL A 98 -13.05 3.27 6.25
N PHE A 99 -12.00 4.01 6.64
CA PHE A 99 -11.26 3.79 7.89
C PHE A 99 -11.28 5.06 8.74
N PRO A 100 -12.39 5.36 9.44
CA PRO A 100 -12.50 6.59 10.24
C PRO A 100 -11.66 6.54 11.53
N ASP A 101 -11.29 5.33 11.98
CA ASP A 101 -10.54 5.10 13.21
C ASP A 101 -9.02 5.13 12.97
N GLU A 102 -8.34 6.01 13.69
CA GLU A 102 -6.89 6.18 13.60
C GLU A 102 -6.12 4.95 14.09
N GLU A 103 -6.66 4.17 15.04
CA GLU A 103 -6.03 2.95 15.52
C GLU A 103 -5.96 1.88 14.43
N ILE A 104 -7.04 1.75 13.65
CA ILE A 104 -7.08 0.87 12.47
C ILE A 104 -6.03 1.33 11.47
N VAL A 105 -5.97 2.61 11.14
CA VAL A 105 -4.98 3.16 10.18
C VAL A 105 -3.55 2.97 10.68
N ALA A 106 -3.31 3.09 11.99
CA ALA A 106 -2.02 2.82 12.61
C ALA A 106 -1.61 1.34 12.47
N ALA A 107 -2.56 0.40 12.52
CA ALA A 107 -2.29 -1.00 12.22
C ALA A 107 -2.00 -1.22 10.73
N LEU A 108 -2.81 -0.63 9.85
CA LEU A 108 -2.67 -0.76 8.40
C LEU A 108 -1.33 -0.22 7.88
N ARG A 109 -0.91 0.98 8.32
CA ARG A 109 0.32 1.61 7.82
C ARG A 109 1.61 0.83 8.14
N ARG A 110 1.60 0.02 9.21
CA ARG A 110 2.75 -0.82 9.60
C ARG A 110 2.96 -2.00 8.66
N GLN A 111 1.91 -2.41 7.96
CA GLN A 111 1.89 -3.68 7.22
C GLN A 111 1.56 -3.50 5.74
N LEU A 112 0.84 -2.43 5.38
CA LEU A 112 0.30 -2.20 4.05
C LEU A 112 0.76 -0.86 3.48
N SER A 113 1.27 -0.92 2.24
CA SER A 113 1.51 0.27 1.43
C SER A 113 0.20 0.91 0.96
N TRP A 114 0.25 2.19 0.58
CA TRP A 114 -0.86 2.90 -0.06
C TRP A 114 -1.50 2.12 -1.22
N MET A 115 -0.69 1.42 -2.04
CA MET A 115 -1.20 0.62 -3.16
C MET A 115 -2.06 -0.56 -2.71
N HIS A 116 -1.79 -1.18 -1.55
CA HIS A 116 -2.66 -2.23 -1.00
C HIS A 116 -4.02 -1.64 -0.63
N ASN A 117 -4.02 -0.49 0.07
CA ASN A 117 -5.25 0.21 0.43
C ASN A 117 -6.06 0.60 -0.82
N LEU A 118 -5.41 1.12 -1.86
CA LEU A 118 -6.07 1.41 -3.14
C LEU A 118 -6.68 0.18 -3.80
N LEU A 119 -5.96 -0.95 -3.83
CA LEU A 119 -6.46 -2.18 -4.43
C LEU A 119 -7.72 -2.65 -3.71
N ILE A 120 -7.68 -2.71 -2.38
CA ILE A 120 -8.81 -3.11 -1.53
C ILE A 120 -10.00 -2.18 -1.74
N MET A 121 -9.81 -0.86 -1.69
CA MET A 121 -10.90 0.11 -1.91
C MET A 121 -11.48 0.04 -3.33
N SER A 122 -10.66 -0.27 -4.33
CA SER A 122 -11.12 -0.32 -5.73
C SER A 122 -11.86 -1.60 -6.10
N ARG A 123 -11.55 -2.72 -5.43
CA ARG A 123 -12.11 -4.04 -5.75
C ARG A 123 -13.24 -4.44 -4.82
N CYS A 124 -13.12 -4.10 -3.55
CA CYS A 124 -14.06 -4.55 -2.54
C CYS A 124 -15.14 -3.48 -2.31
N LYS A 125 -16.34 -3.73 -2.82
CA LYS A 125 -17.47 -2.80 -2.71
C LYS A 125 -18.18 -2.93 -1.36
N GLN A 126 -18.20 -4.13 -0.79
CA GLN A 126 -18.83 -4.39 0.50
C GLN A 126 -17.83 -4.30 1.67
N PRO A 127 -18.24 -3.78 2.84
CA PRO A 127 -17.37 -3.68 4.02
C PRO A 127 -16.76 -5.02 4.45
N GLU A 128 -17.52 -6.10 4.40
CA GLU A 128 -17.12 -7.44 4.83
C GLU A 128 -15.98 -7.98 3.95
N GLU A 129 -16.08 -7.73 2.64
CA GLU A 129 -15.06 -8.10 1.66
C GLU A 129 -13.75 -7.34 1.91
N ARG A 130 -13.83 -6.05 2.25
CA ARG A 130 -12.64 -5.25 2.60
C ARG A 130 -11.95 -5.82 3.82
N VAL A 131 -12.71 -6.14 4.87
CA VAL A 131 -12.18 -6.72 6.11
C VAL A 131 -11.54 -8.09 5.84
N PHE A 132 -12.15 -8.92 5.01
CA PHE A 132 -11.58 -10.22 4.63
C PHE A 132 -10.21 -10.07 3.95
N TYR A 133 -10.11 -9.22 2.92
CA TYR A 133 -8.84 -9.07 2.20
C TYR A 133 -7.78 -8.29 2.97
N LEU A 134 -8.18 -7.39 3.87
CA LEU A 134 -7.26 -6.80 4.84
C LEU A 134 -6.64 -7.88 5.71
N HIS A 135 -7.45 -8.76 6.31
CA HIS A 135 -6.93 -9.87 7.10
C HIS A 135 -5.99 -10.77 6.29
N MET A 136 -6.32 -11.07 5.04
CA MET A 136 -5.46 -11.87 4.16
C MET A 136 -4.13 -11.17 3.88
N CYS A 137 -4.13 -9.87 3.57
CA CYS A 137 -2.89 -9.12 3.33
C CYS A 137 -2.02 -9.01 4.59
N LEU A 138 -2.63 -8.84 5.76
CA LEU A 138 -1.93 -8.76 7.05
C LEU A 138 -1.35 -10.13 7.46
N ARG A 139 -2.11 -11.22 7.29
CA ARG A 139 -1.71 -12.58 7.71
C ARG A 139 -0.69 -13.21 6.77
N GLU A 140 -0.92 -13.13 5.46
CA GLU A 140 -0.10 -13.80 4.46
C GLU A 140 1.07 -12.94 3.96
N ARG A 141 1.19 -11.69 4.46
CA ARG A 141 2.19 -10.69 4.04
C ARG A 141 2.28 -10.53 2.52
N TRP A 142 1.15 -10.60 1.83
CA TRP A 142 1.12 -10.52 0.37
C TRP A 142 1.82 -9.27 -0.14
N THR A 143 2.72 -9.47 -1.09
CA THR A 143 3.25 -8.40 -1.93
C THR A 143 2.15 -7.83 -2.80
N LYS A 144 2.38 -6.62 -3.34
CA LYS A 144 1.45 -5.97 -4.27
C LYS A 144 1.05 -6.88 -5.44
N ARG A 145 1.97 -7.74 -5.90
CA ARG A 145 1.76 -8.66 -7.03
C ARG A 145 0.85 -9.82 -6.64
N GLU A 146 1.06 -10.41 -5.47
CA GLU A 146 0.25 -11.53 -4.96
C GLU A 146 -1.16 -11.07 -4.64
N ALA A 147 -1.30 -9.92 -3.98
CA ALA A 147 -2.61 -9.32 -3.71
C ALA A 147 -3.37 -9.10 -5.03
N LYS A 148 -2.72 -8.47 -6.02
CA LYS A 148 -3.32 -8.27 -7.36
C LYS A 148 -3.71 -9.58 -8.06
N GLY A 149 -2.91 -10.63 -7.90
CA GLY A 149 -3.21 -11.96 -8.46
C GLY A 149 -4.44 -12.60 -7.84
N ALA A 150 -4.53 -12.60 -6.50
CA ALA A 150 -5.67 -13.13 -5.77
C ALA A 150 -6.99 -12.44 -6.14
N TYR A 151 -6.99 -11.10 -6.26
CA TYR A 151 -8.18 -10.33 -6.66
C TYR A 151 -8.66 -10.57 -8.10
N ASN A 152 -7.82 -11.10 -8.97
CA ASN A 152 -8.20 -11.38 -10.37
C ASN A 152 -8.70 -12.82 -10.56
N ALA A 153 -8.51 -13.69 -9.57
CA ALA A 153 -8.89 -15.09 -9.60
C ALA A 153 -10.20 -15.38 -8.85
N SER A 154 -10.77 -14.38 -8.18
CA SER A 154 -12.10 -14.39 -7.53
C SER A 154 -13.10 -13.63 -8.37
#